data_AF-A0A8H5C1A1-F1
#
_entry.id   AF-A0A8H5C1A1-F1
#
_cell.length_a   1.000
_cell.length_b   1.000
_cell.length_c   1.000
_cell.angle_alpha   90.00
_cell.angle_beta   90.00
_cell.angle_gamma   90.00
#
_symmetry.space_group_name_H-M   'P 1'
#
loop_
_entity.id
_entity.type
_entity.pdbx_description
1 polymer ?
#
loop_
_entity_poly.entity_id
_entity_poly.type
_entity_poly.pdbx_seq_one_letter_code
_entity_poly.pdbx_strand_id
1 'polypeptide(L)'
;MPRAHRESFSELEDRARLCARLITHVFSCPEQHSVGRRRLPILPRFIANIFRKTDLHASVSFVALIFLMRLKARFPASRGKSGHRLFASAIMLAAKTLHDATYSNKSWRTVVGGFFSLRELNQMEREMCKFLDWDLLLEKSDLAAFEQLVIAGYSQESRHYPIIPLSMISKRFRSESGTQLPDHGIALERRCSPEPEPRAPALVDSNGLSQPDTDSTPFGVGDSNQPHPLAPHMYSRVIPSTY
;
A
#
# COMPACT_ATOMS: atom_id res chain seq x y z
N MET A 1 0.13 34.87 13.60
CA MET A 1 -0.21 33.58 12.99
C MET A 1 1.07 32.82 12.69
N PRO A 2 1.37 31.68 13.34
CA PRO A 2 2.53 30.87 12.98
C PRO A 2 2.28 30.26 11.60
N ARG A 3 3.18 30.49 10.64
CA ARG A 3 3.16 29.79 9.35
C ARG A 3 3.36 28.31 9.65
N ALA A 4 2.43 27.45 9.20
CA ALA A 4 2.66 26.02 9.17
C ALA A 4 3.99 25.78 8.44
N HIS A 5 4.97 25.21 9.16
CA HIS A 5 6.28 24.91 8.59
C HIS A 5 6.06 23.88 7.48
N ARG A 6 6.19 24.31 6.23
CA ARG A 6 6.08 23.40 5.10
C ARG A 6 7.31 22.51 5.12
N GLU A 7 7.08 21.21 5.20
CA GLU A 7 8.16 20.23 5.25
C GLU A 7 9.09 20.38 4.07
N SER A 8 10.39 20.26 4.33
CA SER A 8 11.39 20.37 3.28
C SER A 8 11.26 19.20 2.31
N PHE A 9 11.72 19.38 1.08
CA PHE A 9 11.69 18.31 0.09
C PHE A 9 12.44 17.05 0.58
N SER A 10 13.55 17.23 1.31
CA SER A 10 14.30 16.14 1.92
C SER A 10 13.48 15.36 2.94
N GLU A 11 12.76 16.04 3.83
CA GLU A 11 11.91 15.41 4.85
C GLU A 11 10.82 14.53 4.23
N LEU A 12 10.19 15.01 3.14
CA LEU A 12 9.19 14.24 2.42
C LEU A 12 9.78 12.96 1.81
N GLU A 13 10.98 13.04 1.25
CA GLU A 13 11.66 11.89 0.68
C GLU A 13 12.10 10.89 1.75
N ASP A 14 12.65 11.37 2.88
CA ASP A 14 13.07 10.51 3.99
C ASP A 14 11.88 9.76 4.58
N ARG A 15 10.76 10.45 4.78
CA ARG A 15 9.52 9.82 5.22
C ARG A 15 8.99 8.81 4.19
N ALA A 16 9.12 9.11 2.90
CA ALA A 16 8.71 8.19 1.85
C ALA A 16 9.57 6.92 1.82
N ARG A 17 10.89 7.04 2.03
CA ARG A 17 11.82 5.91 2.18
C ARG A 17 11.46 5.07 3.40
N LEU A 18 11.20 5.71 4.54
CA LEU A 18 10.76 5.05 5.77
C LEU A 18 9.47 4.25 5.55
N CYS A 19 8.45 4.84 4.92
CA CYS A 19 7.19 4.15 4.59
C CYS A 19 7.43 2.95 3.66
N ALA A 20 8.25 3.12 2.63
CA ALA A 20 8.56 2.07 1.68
C ALA A 20 9.28 0.90 2.35
N ARG A 21 10.27 1.16 3.22
CA ARG A 21 10.97 0.11 3.97
C ARG A 21 10.02 -0.69 4.85
N LEU A 22 9.12 -0.02 5.58
CA LEU A 22 8.12 -0.72 6.40
C LEU A 22 7.24 -1.62 5.55
N ILE A 23 6.71 -1.11 4.44
CA ILE A 23 5.84 -1.90 3.55
C ILE A 23 6.58 -3.11 2.98
N THR A 24 7.80 -2.91 2.48
CA THR A 24 8.62 -3.98 1.91
C THR A 24 8.98 -5.02 2.97
N HIS A 25 9.33 -4.59 4.18
CA HIS A 25 9.61 -5.49 5.30
C HIS A 25 8.38 -6.31 5.70
N VAL A 26 7.24 -5.64 5.95
CA VAL A 26 6.05 -6.28 6.53
C VAL A 26 5.29 -7.16 5.53
N PHE A 27 5.29 -6.79 4.24
CA PHE A 27 4.49 -7.46 3.21
C PHE A 27 5.31 -8.21 2.16
N SER A 28 6.65 -8.11 2.20
CA SER A 28 7.56 -8.70 1.19
C SER A 28 7.22 -8.26 -0.24
N CYS A 29 6.74 -7.02 -0.42
CA CYS A 29 6.40 -6.47 -1.73
C CYS A 29 7.66 -6.17 -2.55
N PRO A 30 7.69 -6.46 -3.86
CA PRO A 30 8.76 -5.95 -4.70
C PRO A 30 8.66 -4.43 -4.85
N GLU A 31 9.80 -3.77 -4.97
CA GLU A 31 9.86 -2.30 -4.99
C GLU A 31 9.35 -1.70 -6.31
N GLN A 32 9.35 -2.50 -7.38
CA GLN A 32 8.89 -2.13 -8.72
C GLN A 32 7.66 -2.94 -9.11
N HIS A 33 6.61 -2.24 -9.58
CA HIS A 33 5.37 -2.86 -10.07
C HIS A 33 4.96 -2.27 -11.41
N SER A 34 4.39 -3.11 -12.27
CA SER A 34 3.69 -2.70 -13.48
C SER A 34 2.18 -2.78 -13.28
N VAL A 35 1.45 -1.80 -13.82
CA VAL A 35 -0.02 -1.83 -13.95
C VAL A 35 -0.33 -1.80 -15.44
N GLY A 36 -0.74 -2.95 -15.98
CA GLY A 36 -0.85 -3.16 -17.42
C GLY A 36 0.49 -2.92 -18.12
N ARG A 37 0.52 -2.06 -19.15
CA ARG A 37 1.74 -1.69 -19.88
C ARG A 37 2.56 -0.57 -19.22
N ARG A 38 2.07 0.02 -18.12
CA ARG A 38 2.73 1.17 -17.46
C ARG A 38 3.58 0.68 -16.29
N ARG A 39 4.85 1.06 -16.27
CA ARG A 39 5.73 0.84 -15.11
C ARG A 39 5.51 1.96 -14.10
N LEU A 40 5.20 1.60 -12.85
CA LEU A 40 5.10 2.58 -11.78
C LEU A 40 6.51 3.00 -11.36
N PRO A 41 6.69 4.23 -10.86
CA PRO A 41 7.92 4.60 -10.14
C PRO A 41 8.18 3.60 -9.01
N ILE A 42 9.44 3.41 -8.62
CA ILE A 42 9.76 2.63 -7.41
C ILE A 42 8.97 3.15 -6.20
N LEU A 43 8.62 2.25 -5.28
CA LEU A 43 7.73 2.54 -4.15
C LEU A 43 8.05 3.86 -3.40
N PRO A 44 9.29 4.15 -2.95
CA PRO A 44 9.58 5.40 -2.23
C PRO A 44 9.32 6.64 -3.10
N ARG A 45 9.66 6.59 -4.40
CA ARG A 45 9.39 7.70 -5.33
C ARG A 45 7.90 7.88 -5.59
N PHE A 46 7.13 6.80 -5.63
CA PHE A 46 5.67 6.87 -5.72
C PHE A 46 5.07 7.55 -4.48
N ILE A 47 5.53 7.16 -3.29
CA ILE A 47 5.09 7.72 -2.01
C ILE A 47 5.44 9.21 -1.90
N ALA A 48 6.68 9.61 -2.22
CA ALA A 48 7.12 11.01 -2.19
C ALA A 48 6.27 11.89 -3.13
N ASN A 49 5.91 11.37 -4.30
CA ASN A 49 5.03 12.08 -5.24
C ASN A 49 3.61 12.30 -4.69
N ILE A 50 3.09 11.37 -3.88
CA ILE A 50 1.79 11.55 -3.21
C ILE A 50 1.93 12.71 -2.21
N PHE A 51 2.91 12.64 -1.31
CA PHE A 51 3.11 13.67 -0.28
C PHE A 51 3.25 15.07 -0.88
N ARG A 52 4.05 15.21 -1.94
CA ARG A 52 4.25 16.49 -2.64
C ARG A 52 2.96 17.08 -3.23
N LYS A 53 2.01 16.23 -3.63
CA LYS A 53 0.77 16.68 -4.27
C LYS A 53 -0.36 16.96 -3.29
N THR A 54 -0.36 16.31 -2.12
CA THR A 54 -1.50 16.37 -1.20
C THR A 54 -1.31 17.36 -0.05
N ASP A 55 -0.08 17.79 0.22
CA ASP A 55 0.28 18.70 1.33
C ASP A 55 -0.29 18.19 2.68
N LEU A 56 -0.20 16.87 2.90
CA LEU A 56 -0.73 16.21 4.10
C LEU A 56 0.29 16.31 5.23
N HIS A 57 -0.20 16.52 6.46
CA HIS A 57 0.61 16.49 7.67
C HIS A 57 1.28 15.11 7.86
N ALA A 58 2.47 15.08 8.47
CA ALA A 58 3.25 13.86 8.70
C ALA A 58 2.43 12.75 9.37
N SER A 59 1.60 13.11 10.36
CA SER A 59 0.73 12.20 11.10
C SER A 59 -0.17 11.35 10.19
N VAL A 60 -0.63 11.89 9.05
CA VAL A 60 -1.48 11.16 8.09
C VAL A 60 -0.76 9.95 7.51
N SER A 61 0.56 10.06 7.29
CA SER A 61 1.36 8.94 6.82
C SER A 61 1.52 7.85 7.88
N PHE A 62 1.71 8.22 9.15
CA PHE A 62 1.81 7.26 10.24
C PHE A 62 0.47 6.54 10.49
N VAL A 63 -0.66 7.25 10.37
CA VAL A 63 -1.99 6.62 10.39
C VAL A 63 -2.15 5.60 9.25
N ALA A 64 -1.68 5.92 8.04
CA ALA A 64 -1.69 4.96 6.94
C ALA A 64 -0.87 3.71 7.25
N LEU A 65 0.32 3.87 7.86
CA LEU A 65 1.14 2.73 8.30
C LEU A 65 0.44 1.92 9.39
N ILE A 66 -0.25 2.54 10.35
CA ILE A 66 -1.06 1.81 11.35
C ILE A 66 -2.14 0.97 10.67
N PHE A 67 -2.85 1.52 9.69
CA PHE A 67 -3.85 0.75 8.92
C PHE A 67 -3.22 -0.47 8.24
N LEU A 68 -2.03 -0.32 7.64
CA LEU A 68 -1.32 -1.47 7.08
C LEU A 68 -0.91 -2.49 8.15
N MET A 69 -0.46 -2.05 9.32
CA MET A 69 -0.15 -2.96 10.43
C MET A 69 -1.38 -3.72 10.93
N ARG A 70 -2.54 -3.05 11.04
CA ARG A 70 -3.84 -3.67 11.40
C ARG A 70 -4.23 -4.73 10.36
N LEU A 71 -4.07 -4.43 9.07
CA LEU A 71 -4.30 -5.39 8.00
C LEU A 71 -3.38 -6.61 8.15
N LYS A 72 -2.08 -6.40 8.39
CA LYS A 72 -1.13 -7.50 8.57
C LYS A 72 -1.45 -8.37 9.77
N ALA A 73 -1.85 -7.76 10.89
CA ALA A 73 -2.24 -8.48 12.11
C ALA A 73 -3.42 -9.43 11.87
N ARG A 74 -4.40 -8.99 11.08
CA ARG A 74 -5.59 -9.78 10.73
C ARG A 74 -5.31 -10.85 9.67
N PHE A 75 -4.36 -10.58 8.79
CA PHE A 75 -3.98 -11.49 7.72
C PHE A 75 -2.46 -11.74 7.74
N PRO A 76 -1.93 -12.51 8.70
CA PRO A 76 -0.47 -12.72 8.85
C PRO A 76 0.18 -13.35 7.61
N ALA A 77 -0.54 -14.26 6.93
CA ALA A 77 -0.08 -14.91 5.71
C ALA A 77 -0.13 -14.00 4.47
N SER A 78 -0.73 -12.80 4.56
CA SER A 78 -0.83 -11.90 3.42
C SER A 78 0.56 -11.44 2.97
N ARG A 79 0.83 -11.65 1.68
CA ARG A 79 1.93 -11.03 0.96
C ARG A 79 1.35 -9.99 0.03
N GLY A 80 1.93 -8.80 0.04
CA GLY A 80 1.40 -7.70 -0.76
C GLY A 80 1.71 -7.95 -2.25
N LYS A 81 0.67 -8.11 -3.07
CA LYS A 81 0.83 -8.15 -4.53
C LYS A 81 1.33 -6.83 -5.11
N SER A 82 1.18 -5.72 -4.37
CA SER A 82 1.70 -4.40 -4.74
C SER A 82 1.81 -3.45 -3.55
N GLY A 83 3.03 -3.03 -3.22
CA GLY A 83 3.26 -2.00 -2.19
C GLY A 83 2.60 -0.66 -2.53
N HIS A 84 2.54 -0.31 -3.81
CA HIS A 84 1.87 0.90 -4.31
C HIS A 84 0.38 0.92 -4.00
N ARG A 85 -0.30 -0.21 -4.20
CA ARG A 85 -1.74 -0.35 -3.91
C ARG A 85 -2.00 -0.30 -2.42
N LEU A 86 -1.19 -1.00 -1.63
CA LEU A 86 -1.28 -0.98 -0.17
C LEU A 86 -1.15 0.45 0.35
N PHE A 87 -0.08 1.17 -0.05
CA PHE A 87 0.11 2.53 0.42
C PHE A 87 -0.97 3.48 -0.08
N ALA A 88 -1.31 3.45 -1.37
CA ALA A 88 -2.31 4.36 -1.95
C ALA A 88 -3.69 4.21 -1.30
N SER A 89 -4.12 2.98 -1.01
CA SER A 89 -5.39 2.73 -0.31
C SER A 89 -5.34 3.19 1.14
N ALA A 90 -4.25 2.89 1.86
CA ALA A 90 -4.09 3.26 3.26
C ALA A 90 -3.98 4.79 3.45
N ILE A 91 -3.18 5.49 2.64
CA ILE A 91 -3.01 6.96 2.76
C ILE A 91 -4.27 7.72 2.37
N MET A 92 -5.00 7.22 1.36
CA MET A 92 -6.28 7.78 0.97
C MET A 92 -7.30 7.68 2.10
N LEU A 93 -7.39 6.50 2.74
CA LEU A 93 -8.27 6.29 3.88
C LEU A 93 -7.83 7.12 5.10
N ALA A 94 -6.54 7.15 5.41
CA ALA A 94 -5.96 7.94 6.51
C ALA A 94 -6.29 9.43 6.39
N ALA A 95 -6.12 9.99 5.19
CA ALA A 95 -6.48 11.38 4.93
C ALA A 95 -7.97 11.62 5.17
N LYS A 96 -8.82 10.68 4.74
CA LYS A 96 -10.28 10.74 4.95
C LYS A 96 -10.71 10.63 6.40
N THR A 97 -9.94 9.91 7.22
CA THR A 97 -10.27 9.74 8.65
C THR A 97 -9.81 10.90 9.52
N LEU A 98 -8.83 11.69 9.08
CA LEU A 98 -8.24 12.76 9.89
C LEU A 98 -8.74 14.17 9.54
N HIS A 99 -9.25 14.38 8.32
CA HIS A 99 -9.66 15.70 7.85
C HIS A 99 -11.14 15.70 7.43
N ASP A 100 -11.89 16.74 7.78
CA ASP A 100 -13.33 16.85 7.44
C ASP A 100 -13.57 17.20 5.95
N ALA A 101 -12.61 17.89 5.32
CA ALA A 101 -12.63 18.23 3.90
C ALA A 101 -11.55 17.44 3.15
N THR A 102 -11.93 16.35 2.49
CA THR A 102 -10.97 15.41 1.91
C THR A 102 -11.03 15.35 0.40
N TYR A 103 -9.90 14.98 -0.20
CA TYR A 103 -9.82 14.72 -1.63
C TYR A 103 -10.81 13.61 -2.03
N SER A 104 -11.68 13.90 -2.98
CA SER A 104 -12.53 12.88 -3.61
C SER A 104 -11.68 11.79 -4.28
N ASN A 105 -12.24 10.60 -4.54
CA ASN A 105 -11.50 9.55 -5.26
C ASN A 105 -11.09 9.98 -6.68
N LYS A 106 -11.86 10.90 -7.29
CA LYS A 106 -11.49 11.54 -8.56
C LYS A 106 -10.21 12.38 -8.41
N SER A 107 -10.10 13.13 -7.31
CA SER A 107 -8.88 13.89 -6.98
C SER A 107 -7.70 12.97 -6.67
N TRP A 108 -7.93 11.89 -5.91
CA TRP A 108 -6.90 10.88 -5.62
C TRP A 108 -6.35 10.21 -6.87
N ARG A 109 -7.17 10.04 -7.92
CA ARG A 109 -6.70 9.59 -9.24
C ARG A 109 -5.58 10.47 -9.78
N THR A 110 -5.69 11.78 -9.63
CA THR A 110 -4.67 12.73 -10.07
C THR A 110 -3.45 12.73 -9.15
N VAL A 111 -3.69 12.61 -7.83
CA VAL A 111 -2.63 12.49 -6.82
C VAL A 111 -1.72 11.30 -7.13
N VAL A 112 -2.29 10.11 -7.30
CA VAL A 112 -1.53 8.89 -7.64
C VAL A 112 -1.01 8.86 -9.08
N GLY A 113 -1.07 9.96 -9.83
CA GLY A 113 -0.50 10.07 -11.18
C GLY A 113 -1.31 9.38 -12.28
N GLY A 114 -2.57 9.02 -12.01
CA GLY A 114 -3.43 8.34 -12.97
C GLY A 114 -2.98 6.91 -13.29
N PHE A 115 -2.20 6.27 -12.41
CA PHE A 115 -1.80 4.86 -12.57
C PHE A 115 -2.96 3.91 -12.28
N PHE A 116 -3.92 4.33 -11.45
CA PHE A 116 -5.12 3.55 -11.12
C PHE A 116 -6.37 4.21 -11.70
N SER A 117 -7.32 3.39 -12.16
CA SER A 117 -8.62 3.90 -12.61
C SER A 117 -9.47 4.39 -11.42
N LEU A 118 -10.49 5.22 -11.67
CA LEU A 118 -11.39 5.64 -10.60
C LEU A 118 -12.13 4.45 -9.98
N ARG A 119 -12.58 3.50 -10.80
CA ARG A 119 -13.24 2.27 -10.35
C ARG A 119 -12.32 1.45 -9.43
N GLU A 120 -11.05 1.36 -9.81
CA GLU A 120 -10.03 0.65 -9.05
C GLU A 120 -9.72 1.33 -7.71
N LEU A 121 -9.58 2.66 -7.67
CA LEU A 121 -9.42 3.40 -6.41
C LEU A 121 -10.62 3.23 -5.49
N ASN A 122 -11.84 3.31 -6.04
CA ASN A 122 -13.07 3.06 -5.27
C ASN A 122 -13.09 1.64 -4.69
N GLN A 123 -12.63 0.65 -5.46
CA GLN A 123 -12.54 -0.73 -5.01
C GLN A 123 -11.51 -0.89 -3.89
N MET A 124 -10.30 -0.37 -4.11
CA MET A 124 -9.20 -0.40 -3.15
C MET A 124 -9.59 0.24 -1.81
N GLU A 125 -10.33 1.35 -1.83
CA GLU A 125 -10.85 1.98 -0.62
C GLU A 125 -11.79 1.05 0.16
N ARG A 126 -12.83 0.52 -0.52
CA ARG A 126 -13.82 -0.35 0.12
C ARG A 126 -13.17 -1.62 0.67
N GLU A 127 -12.23 -2.19 -0.07
CA GLU A 127 -11.46 -3.36 0.36
C GLU A 127 -10.64 -3.04 1.61
N MET A 128 -9.94 -1.90 1.65
CA MET A 128 -9.20 -1.48 2.84
C MET A 128 -10.12 -1.33 4.06
N CYS A 129 -11.27 -0.67 3.92
CA CYS A 129 -12.24 -0.57 5.03
C CYS A 129 -12.71 -1.95 5.52
N LYS A 130 -12.97 -2.89 4.59
CA LYS A 130 -13.36 -4.27 4.92
C LYS A 130 -12.24 -5.02 5.63
N PHE A 131 -11.01 -4.94 5.15
CA PHE A 131 -9.86 -5.60 5.79
C PHE A 131 -9.62 -5.09 7.21
N LEU A 132 -9.86 -3.79 7.44
CA LEU A 132 -9.79 -3.17 8.75
C LEU A 132 -11.03 -3.43 9.62
N ASP A 133 -12.12 -4.00 9.07
CA ASP A 133 -13.44 -4.08 9.72
C ASP A 133 -13.82 -2.77 10.41
N TRP A 134 -13.62 -1.68 9.68
CA TRP A 134 -13.92 -0.32 10.12
C TRP A 134 -13.22 0.10 11.42
N ASP A 135 -12.16 -0.61 11.83
CA ASP A 135 -11.28 -0.16 12.90
C ASP A 135 -10.40 0.97 12.37
N LEU A 136 -10.93 2.19 12.41
CA LEU A 136 -10.30 3.42 11.91
C LEU A 136 -9.99 4.43 13.03
N LEU A 137 -10.46 4.16 14.25
CA LEU A 137 -10.25 5.03 15.41
C LEU A 137 -8.82 4.91 15.92
N LEU A 138 -8.26 6.05 16.34
CA LEU A 138 -6.88 6.17 16.81
C LEU A 138 -6.78 7.11 18.01
N GLU A 139 -5.98 6.72 18.98
CA GLU A 139 -5.59 7.62 20.08
C GLU A 139 -4.33 8.39 19.71
N LYS A 140 -4.29 9.65 20.12
CA LYS A 140 -3.11 10.51 19.89
C LYS A 140 -1.86 9.95 20.57
N SER A 141 -2.01 9.33 21.75
CA SER A 141 -0.91 8.68 22.49
C SER A 141 -0.34 7.49 21.73
N ASP A 142 -1.20 6.61 21.23
CA ASP A 142 -0.81 5.43 20.46
C ASP A 142 -0.12 5.82 19.16
N LEU A 143 -0.65 6.84 18.47
CA LEU A 143 -0.04 7.39 17.26
C LEU A 143 1.35 7.96 17.53
N ALA A 144 1.53 8.75 18.60
CA ALA A 144 2.83 9.33 18.95
C ALA A 144 3.87 8.25 19.31
N ALA A 145 3.46 7.23 20.08
CA ALA A 145 4.35 6.11 20.41
C ALA A 145 4.73 5.30 19.17
N PHE A 146 3.77 5.04 18.28
CA PHE A 146 4.00 4.35 17.01
C PHE A 146 4.94 5.15 16.10
N GLU A 147 4.73 6.45 15.98
CA GLU A 147 5.58 7.34 15.19
C GLU A 147 7.04 7.28 15.66
N GLN A 148 7.29 7.39 16.96
CA GLN A 148 8.64 7.29 17.52
C GLN A 148 9.28 5.93 17.23
N LEU A 149 8.53 4.83 17.42
CA LEU A 149 9.02 3.48 17.16
C LEU A 149 9.39 3.27 15.69
N VAL A 150 8.53 3.73 14.78
CA VAL A 150 8.75 3.58 13.34
C VAL A 150 9.91 4.46 12.87
N ILE A 151 10.01 5.71 13.34
CA ILE A 151 11.14 6.57 13.04
C ILE A 151 12.43 5.90 13.52
N ALA A 152 12.50 5.45 14.77
CA ALA A 152 13.72 4.81 15.28
C ALA A 152 14.09 3.54 14.51
N GLY A 153 13.11 2.70 14.16
CA GLY A 153 13.37 1.40 13.54
C GLY A 153 13.54 1.40 12.02
N TYR A 154 12.97 2.39 11.32
CA TYR A 154 12.90 2.42 9.85
C TYR A 154 13.55 3.66 9.22
N SER A 155 14.17 4.56 10.00
CA SER A 155 14.92 5.71 9.46
C SER A 155 16.14 5.31 8.63
N GLN A 156 16.74 4.15 8.91
CA GLN A 156 17.82 3.57 8.13
C GLN A 156 17.49 2.11 7.76
N GLU A 157 18.25 1.57 6.81
CA GLU A 157 18.17 0.14 6.51
C GLU A 157 18.80 -0.65 7.66
N SER A 158 18.01 -1.55 8.26
CA SER A 158 18.42 -2.34 9.42
C SER A 158 18.25 -3.81 9.13
N ARG A 159 19.13 -4.63 9.71
CA ARG A 159 18.97 -6.09 9.74
C ARG A 159 17.90 -6.52 10.75
N HIS A 160 17.62 -5.67 11.75
CA HIS A 160 16.69 -5.93 12.83
C HIS A 160 15.66 -4.80 12.89
N TYR A 161 14.42 -5.13 12.55
CA TYR A 161 13.31 -4.20 12.67
C TYR A 161 12.59 -4.38 14.01
N PRO A 162 12.01 -3.31 14.57
CA PRO A 162 11.32 -3.39 15.84
C PRO A 162 10.06 -4.25 15.72
N ILE A 163 9.76 -4.99 16.79
CA ILE A 163 8.45 -5.62 16.96
C ILE A 163 7.45 -4.52 17.29
N ILE A 164 6.38 -4.45 16.51
CA ILE A 164 5.29 -3.48 16.72
C ILE A 164 4.20 -4.19 17.53
N PRO A 165 3.92 -3.77 18.78
CA PRO A 165 2.87 -4.38 19.60
C PRO A 165 1.48 -4.16 19.00
N LEU A 166 0.63 -5.19 19.00
CA LEU A 166 -0.74 -5.09 18.49
C LEU A 166 -1.60 -4.08 19.28
N SER A 167 -1.34 -3.98 20.59
CA SER A 167 -1.99 -3.05 21.50
C SER A 167 -1.72 -1.57 21.17
N MET A 168 -0.59 -1.28 20.50
CA MET A 168 -0.23 0.07 20.03
C MET A 168 -0.97 0.43 18.73
N ILE A 169 -1.31 -0.56 17.92
CA ILE A 169 -1.98 -0.32 16.64
C ILE A 169 -3.49 -0.43 16.76
N SER A 170 -4.09 -1.19 17.68
CA SER A 170 -5.54 -1.21 17.88
C SER A 170 -5.95 -1.59 19.30
N LYS A 171 -6.97 -0.87 19.81
CA LYS A 171 -7.61 -1.18 21.10
C LYS A 171 -8.39 -2.47 21.10
N ARG A 172 -8.88 -2.93 19.94
CA ARG A 172 -9.64 -4.19 19.88
C ARG A 172 -8.78 -5.36 20.38
N PHE A 173 -7.47 -5.30 20.16
CA PHE A 173 -6.51 -6.26 20.73
C PHE A 173 -6.22 -6.07 22.22
N ARG A 174 -6.57 -4.94 22.84
CA ARG A 174 -6.42 -4.69 24.29
C ARG A 174 -7.53 -5.37 25.10
N SER A 175 -8.69 -5.62 24.50
CA SER A 175 -9.85 -6.18 25.20
C SER A 175 -9.89 -7.72 25.17
N GLU A 176 -9.11 -8.38 24.31
CA GLU A 176 -9.05 -9.85 24.23
C GLU A 176 -8.14 -10.49 25.30
N SER A 177 -7.37 -9.70 26.04
CA SER A 177 -6.48 -10.15 27.13
C SER A 177 -7.20 -10.48 28.45
N GLY A 178 -8.40 -11.07 28.36
CA GLY A 178 -9.09 -11.77 29.46
C GLY A 178 -8.76 -13.27 29.54
N THR A 179 -8.03 -13.82 28.57
CA THR A 179 -7.50 -15.20 28.61
C THR A 179 -6.05 -15.16 28.16
N GLN A 180 -5.12 -15.58 29.01
CA GLN A 180 -3.68 -15.51 28.74
C GLN A 180 -3.32 -16.33 27.49
N LEU A 181 -2.87 -15.63 26.45
CA LEU A 181 -2.12 -16.16 25.30
C LEU A 181 -0.77 -15.43 25.27
N PRO A 182 0.32 -16.10 24.89
CA PRO A 182 1.65 -15.51 24.97
C PRO A 182 1.77 -14.31 24.02
N ASP A 183 2.39 -13.24 24.53
CA ASP A 183 2.68 -12.00 23.83
C ASP A 183 3.51 -12.28 22.57
N HIS A 184 2.83 -12.40 21.44
CA HIS A 184 3.44 -12.52 20.13
C HIS A 184 3.08 -11.24 19.38
N GLY A 185 3.86 -10.18 19.62
CA GLY A 185 3.99 -9.09 18.67
C GLY A 185 4.33 -9.65 17.29
N ILE A 186 4.24 -8.84 16.23
CA ILE A 186 4.57 -9.29 14.88
C ILE A 186 6.08 -9.60 14.81
N ALA A 187 6.46 -10.83 15.19
CA ALA A 187 7.81 -11.35 15.19
C ALA A 187 8.06 -11.99 13.83
N LEU A 188 8.80 -11.27 12.98
CA LEU A 188 9.15 -11.70 11.64
C LEU A 188 10.44 -12.54 11.70
N GLU A 189 10.35 -13.80 12.15
CA GLU A 189 11.48 -14.72 11.97
C GLU A 189 11.62 -15.10 10.49
N ARG A 190 12.79 -14.81 9.90
CA ARG A 190 13.21 -15.39 8.63
C ARG A 190 13.48 -16.87 8.83
N ARG A 191 12.48 -17.73 8.62
CA ARG A 191 12.73 -19.16 8.50
C ARG A 191 13.26 -19.46 7.10
N CYS A 192 14.58 -19.54 6.99
CA CYS A 192 15.25 -20.18 5.86
C CYS A 192 15.15 -21.69 6.11
N SER A 193 14.25 -22.39 5.41
CA SER A 193 14.23 -23.85 5.40
C SER A 193 14.98 -24.34 4.16
N PRO A 194 15.89 -25.32 4.29
CA PRO A 194 16.61 -25.89 3.17
C PRO A 194 15.67 -26.71 2.28
N GLU A 195 15.87 -26.57 0.98
CA GLU A 195 15.21 -27.29 -0.10
C GLU A 195 15.49 -28.80 -0.02
N PRO A 196 14.50 -29.70 -0.15
CA PRO A 196 14.78 -31.12 -0.32
C PRO A 196 15.01 -31.43 -1.82
N GLU A 197 16.17 -32.03 -2.12
CA GLU A 197 16.52 -32.51 -3.46
C GLU A 197 15.47 -33.46 -4.06
N PRO A 198 15.21 -33.39 -5.38
CA PRO A 198 14.39 -34.37 -6.06
C PRO A 198 15.18 -35.65 -6.39
N ARG A 199 14.73 -36.79 -5.87
CA ARG A 199 15.17 -38.13 -6.32
C ARG A 199 14.76 -38.37 -7.78
N ALA A 200 15.71 -38.85 -8.57
CA ALA A 200 15.50 -39.35 -9.92
C ALA A 200 14.53 -40.55 -9.96
N PRO A 201 13.66 -40.67 -10.97
CA PRO A 201 12.99 -41.91 -11.30
C PRO A 201 13.80 -42.72 -12.33
N ALA A 202 13.87 -44.02 -12.08
CA ALA A 202 14.52 -45.03 -12.91
C ALA A 202 13.78 -45.27 -14.24
N LEU A 203 14.59 -45.63 -15.24
CA LEU A 203 14.24 -46.11 -16.57
C LEU A 203 13.40 -47.40 -16.50
N VAL A 204 12.32 -47.49 -17.29
CA VAL A 204 11.91 -48.72 -18.00
C VAL A 204 11.27 -48.34 -19.34
N ASP A 205 11.60 -49.15 -20.34
CA ASP A 205 11.52 -49.00 -21.77
C ASP A 205 10.17 -49.30 -22.46
N SER A 206 10.03 -48.66 -23.63
CA SER A 206 9.57 -49.18 -24.93
C SER A 206 8.08 -49.35 -25.30
N ASN A 207 7.76 -48.61 -26.38
CA ASN A 207 7.03 -48.98 -27.60
C ASN A 207 5.50 -48.84 -27.67
N GLY A 208 5.06 -47.97 -28.59
CA GLY A 208 3.70 -47.96 -29.12
C GLY A 208 3.33 -46.76 -30.00
N LEU A 209 3.83 -46.77 -31.24
CA LEU A 209 3.26 -46.20 -32.48
C LEU A 209 2.81 -44.73 -32.58
N SER A 210 3.53 -44.05 -33.48
CA SER A 210 3.30 -42.84 -34.28
C SER A 210 1.87 -42.48 -34.73
N GLN A 211 1.57 -41.17 -34.69
CA GLN A 211 0.90 -40.45 -35.79
C GLN A 211 1.49 -39.02 -35.89
N PRO A 212 1.76 -38.49 -37.10
CA PRO A 212 2.17 -37.10 -37.29
C PRO A 212 1.03 -36.17 -37.71
N ASP A 213 1.33 -34.88 -37.54
CA ASP A 213 0.52 -33.67 -37.67
C ASP A 213 -0.19 -33.42 -39.00
N THR A 214 -1.23 -32.59 -38.93
CA THR A 214 -1.74 -31.59 -39.90
C THR A 214 -3.04 -31.02 -39.30
N ASP A 215 -3.48 -29.77 -39.41
CA ASP A 215 -3.01 -28.52 -39.99
C ASP A 215 -4.01 -27.41 -39.52
N SER A 216 -3.54 -26.16 -39.45
CA SER A 216 -4.24 -24.89 -39.71
C SER A 216 -5.55 -24.44 -38.97
N THR A 217 -5.38 -23.33 -38.23
CA THR A 217 -6.16 -22.05 -38.04
C THR A 217 -7.30 -21.67 -39.04
N PRO A 218 -8.03 -20.51 -38.90
CA PRO A 218 -8.41 -19.64 -37.76
C PRO A 218 -9.88 -19.13 -37.84
N PHE A 219 -10.38 -18.40 -36.82
CA PHE A 219 -11.46 -17.41 -37.02
C PHE A 219 -11.23 -16.13 -36.21
N GLY A 220 -11.12 -14.99 -36.92
CA GLY A 220 -11.40 -13.64 -36.41
C GLY A 220 -12.91 -13.47 -36.17
N VAL A 221 -13.45 -12.34 -35.72
CA VAL A 221 -13.26 -10.93 -36.08
C VAL A 221 -14.03 -10.11 -35.03
N GLY A 222 -13.72 -8.81 -34.85
CA GLY A 222 -14.69 -7.88 -34.25
C GLY A 222 -14.09 -6.62 -33.66
N ASP A 223 -13.59 -5.75 -34.54
CA ASP A 223 -13.12 -4.38 -34.28
C ASP A 223 -14.27 -3.41 -33.98
N SER A 224 -14.01 -2.31 -33.28
CA SER A 224 -14.66 -0.98 -33.44
C SER A 224 -14.18 0.00 -32.37
N ASN A 225 -13.18 0.78 -32.76
CA ASN A 225 -12.69 1.99 -32.13
C ASN A 225 -13.27 3.20 -32.90
N GLN A 226 -13.66 4.31 -32.24
CA GLN A 226 -13.48 5.70 -32.73
C GLN A 226 -14.07 6.77 -31.76
N PRO A 227 -13.65 8.06 -31.83
CA PRO A 227 -13.32 8.90 -30.66
C PRO A 227 -13.90 10.35 -30.66
N HIS A 228 -13.42 11.18 -29.69
CA HIS A 228 -13.34 12.66 -29.61
C HIS A 228 -14.54 13.48 -29.05
N PRO A 229 -14.37 14.73 -28.51
CA PRO A 229 -13.15 15.53 -28.24
C PRO A 229 -13.01 16.16 -26.82
N LEU A 230 -11.89 16.87 -26.60
CA LEU A 230 -11.40 17.50 -25.35
C LEU A 230 -11.64 19.03 -25.24
N ALA A 231 -11.94 19.50 -24.01
CA ALA A 231 -11.53 20.76 -23.30
C ALA A 231 -11.93 22.15 -23.91
N PRO A 232 -11.73 23.35 -23.26
CA PRO A 232 -10.97 23.71 -22.03
C PRO A 232 -11.56 24.88 -21.13
N HIS A 233 -10.75 25.32 -20.13
CA HIS A 233 -10.76 26.61 -19.39
C HIS A 233 -11.74 26.79 -18.19
N MET A 234 -11.46 27.47 -17.07
CA MET A 234 -10.30 28.19 -16.51
C MET A 234 -10.61 28.38 -15.01
N TYR A 235 -9.56 28.38 -14.18
CA TYR A 235 -9.60 29.00 -12.86
C TYR A 235 -9.94 30.49 -13.02
N SER A 236 -10.95 31.00 -12.31
CA SER A 236 -11.02 32.42 -11.97
C SER A 236 -11.41 32.59 -10.51
N ARG A 237 -10.61 33.41 -9.84
CA ARG A 237 -10.78 33.94 -8.50
C ARG A 237 -12.03 34.83 -8.47
N VAL A 238 -12.81 34.81 -7.39
CA VAL A 238 -13.21 35.99 -6.61
C VAL A 238 -13.71 35.50 -5.25
N ILE A 239 -13.02 35.88 -4.17
CA ILE A 239 -13.60 36.02 -2.82
C ILE A 239 -13.89 37.51 -2.67
N PRO A 240 -15.10 37.95 -2.25
CA PRO A 240 -15.26 39.23 -1.59
C PRO A 240 -15.08 39.06 -0.09
N SER A 241 -14.24 39.92 0.44
CA SER A 241 -14.12 40.34 1.84
C SER A 241 -15.48 40.53 2.52
N THR A 242 -15.62 40.06 3.76
CA THR A 242 -16.24 40.84 4.85
C THR A 242 -15.98 40.20 6.21
N TYR A 243 -15.36 41.01 7.08
CA TYR A 243 -15.23 40.96 8.54
C TYR A 243 -14.42 39.85 9.21
#